data_AF-A0A285Z240-F1
#
_entry.id   AF-A0A285Z240-F1
#
_cell.length_a   1.000
_cell.length_b   1.000
_cell.length_c   1.000
_cell.angle_alpha   90.00
_cell.angle_beta   90.00
_cell.angle_gamma   90.00
#
_symmetry.space_group_name_H-M   'P 1'
#
loop_
_entity.id
_entity.type
_entity.pdbx_description
1 polymer ?
#
loop_
_entity_poly.entity_id
_entity_poly.type
_entity_poly.pdbx_seq_one_letter_code
_entity_poly.pdbx_strand_id
1 'polypeptide(L)'
;MMNKPPYFQERVQGRVRAELVGGDEPETQTGGRLKHYKVRLFVDTQNPEVQNVTYKLDPTYYDPVRESRDADRNFEVSLSTYGDYPVTVEAQVGGEIVRYTAPLLALLRESHGNTTSEAIRAALEDIAKH
;
A
#
# COMPACT_ATOMS: atom_id res chain seq x y z
N MET A 1 -3.97 17.49 -24.75
CA MET A 1 -2.75 17.43 -23.92
C MET A 1 -2.82 16.14 -23.13
N MET A 2 -1.90 15.20 -23.32
CA MET A 2 -1.83 14.00 -22.48
C MET A 2 -1.19 14.39 -21.14
N ASN A 3 -1.87 14.12 -20.02
CA ASN A 3 -1.29 14.32 -18.70
C ASN A 3 -0.07 13.41 -18.56
N LYS A 4 1.09 14.01 -18.29
CA LYS A 4 2.31 13.25 -18.02
C LYS A 4 2.10 12.43 -16.73
N PRO A 5 2.49 11.14 -16.68
CA PRO A 5 2.41 10.38 -15.45
C PRO A 5 3.26 11.04 -14.35
N PRO A 6 2.87 10.92 -13.07
CA PRO A 6 3.71 11.35 -11.95
C PRO A 6 5.12 10.78 -12.04
N TYR A 7 6.11 11.55 -11.60
CA TYR A 7 7.53 11.18 -11.68
C TYR A 7 7.84 9.77 -11.14
N PHE A 8 7.21 9.37 -10.03
CA PHE A 8 7.35 8.02 -9.51
C PHE A 8 6.92 6.95 -10.52
N GLN A 9 5.75 7.12 -11.14
CA GLN A 9 5.24 6.17 -12.14
C GLN A 9 6.12 6.13 -13.39
N GLU A 10 6.70 7.27 -13.79
CA GLU A 10 7.64 7.34 -14.92
C GLU A 10 8.92 6.55 -14.64
N ARG A 11 9.53 6.71 -13.46
CA ARG A 11 10.80 6.03 -13.12
C ARG A 11 10.61 4.57 -12.76
N VAL A 12 9.59 4.27 -11.96
CA VAL A 12 9.29 2.89 -11.53
C VAL A 12 8.59 2.11 -12.63
N GLN A 13 8.01 2.76 -13.65
CA GLN A 13 7.18 2.12 -14.68
C GLN A 13 6.08 1.24 -14.07
N GLY A 14 5.47 1.76 -13.01
CA GLY A 14 4.56 1.02 -12.16
C GLY A 14 3.89 1.94 -11.14
N ARG A 15 3.17 1.36 -10.19
CA ARG A 15 2.46 2.14 -9.15
C ARG A 15 2.47 1.44 -7.81
N VAL A 16 2.39 2.23 -6.75
CA VAL A 16 2.14 1.72 -5.41
C VAL A 16 0.69 1.29 -5.31
N ARG A 17 0.43 0.14 -4.71
CA ARG A 17 -0.91 -0.38 -4.46
C ARG A 17 -1.04 -0.87 -3.02
N ALA A 18 -2.27 -0.84 -2.53
CA ALA A 18 -2.66 -1.43 -1.26
C ALA A 18 -3.89 -2.31 -1.46
N GLU A 19 -3.96 -3.45 -0.79
CA GLU A 19 -5.13 -4.33 -0.84
C GLU A 19 -5.45 -4.94 0.53
N LEU A 20 -6.74 -5.03 0.86
CA LEU A 20 -7.23 -5.86 1.94
C LEU A 20 -6.99 -7.34 1.60
N VAL A 21 -6.39 -8.08 2.53
CA VAL A 21 -6.17 -9.52 2.40
C VAL A 21 -7.47 -10.25 2.74
N GLY A 22 -7.79 -11.35 2.06
CA GLY A 22 -9.00 -12.16 2.31
C GLY A 22 -10.05 -12.15 1.19
N GLY A 23 -9.80 -11.41 0.10
CA GLY A 23 -10.73 -11.37 -1.04
C GLY A 23 -11.97 -10.53 -0.70
N ASP A 24 -13.16 -11.08 -0.91
CA ASP A 24 -14.42 -10.38 -0.60
C ASP A 24 -14.69 -10.24 0.91
N GLU A 25 -13.98 -11.01 1.74
CA GLU A 25 -14.08 -10.99 3.20
C GLU A 25 -12.71 -10.64 3.80
N PRO A 26 -12.46 -9.38 4.19
CA PRO A 26 -11.18 -8.97 4.75
C PRO A 26 -10.78 -9.76 6.00
N GLU A 27 -9.55 -10.26 6.01
CA GLU A 27 -8.90 -10.81 7.19
C GLU A 27 -8.79 -9.74 8.26
N THR A 28 -9.31 -10.05 9.45
CA THR A 28 -9.37 -9.10 10.56
C THR A 28 -8.85 -9.72 11.86
N GLN A 29 -8.31 -8.85 12.71
CA GLN A 29 -7.92 -9.19 14.07
C GLN A 29 -8.45 -8.13 15.02
N THR A 30 -8.96 -8.56 16.18
CA THR A 30 -9.38 -7.62 17.22
C THR A 30 -8.17 -7.28 18.11
N GLY A 31 -7.81 -6.00 18.16
CA GLY A 31 -6.74 -5.46 19.00
C GLY A 31 -7.33 -4.46 19.99
N GLY A 32 -7.51 -4.88 21.25
CA GLY A 32 -8.18 -4.04 22.24
C GLY A 32 -9.63 -3.72 21.84
N ARG A 33 -9.94 -2.44 21.64
CA ARG A 33 -11.28 -1.96 21.21
C ARG A 33 -11.40 -1.73 19.70
N LEU A 34 -10.31 -1.89 18.95
CA LEU A 34 -10.26 -1.59 17.53
C LEU A 34 -10.20 -2.86 16.69
N LYS A 35 -10.88 -2.83 15.55
CA LYS A 35 -10.81 -3.87 14.53
C LYS A 35 -9.68 -3.53 13.57
N HIS A 36 -8.68 -4.40 13.50
CA HIS A 36 -7.57 -4.26 12.58
C HIS A 36 -7.84 -5.11 11.33
N TYR A 37 -7.49 -4.55 10.18
CA TYR A 37 -7.57 -5.14 8.86
C TYR A 37 -6.17 -5.50 8.38
N LYS A 38 -6.02 -6.71 7.84
CA LYS A 38 -4.77 -7.11 7.21
C LYS A 38 -4.69 -6.52 5.79
N VAL A 39 -3.58 -5.85 5.51
CA VAL A 39 -3.32 -5.15 4.27
C VAL A 39 -1.99 -5.61 3.70
N ARG A 40 -1.94 -5.77 2.38
CA ARG A 40 -0.68 -5.84 1.63
C ARG A 40 -0.40 -4.52 0.93
N LEU A 41 0.83 -4.01 1.09
CA LEU A 41 1.39 -2.93 0.28
C LEU A 41 2.38 -3.53 -0.70
N PHE A 42 2.33 -3.09 -1.96
CA PHE A 42 3.23 -3.59 -2.99
C PHE A 42 3.44 -2.53 -4.08
N VAL A 43 4.50 -2.71 -4.87
CA VAL A 43 4.77 -1.90 -6.06
C VAL A 43 4.51 -2.78 -7.28
N ASP A 44 3.40 -2.52 -7.95
CA ASP A 44 3.01 -3.17 -9.21
C ASP A 44 3.89 -2.61 -10.34
N THR A 45 4.98 -3.30 -10.62
CA THR A 45 5.97 -2.91 -11.64
C THR A 45 6.59 -4.14 -12.29
N GLN A 46 6.96 -4.00 -13.56
CA GLN A 46 7.78 -4.96 -14.30
C GLN A 46 9.19 -4.41 -14.57
N ASN A 47 9.54 -3.24 -14.01
CA ASN A 47 10.83 -2.62 -14.25
C ASN A 47 11.95 -3.38 -13.52
N PRO A 48 12.88 -4.04 -14.23
CA PRO A 48 13.95 -4.80 -13.62
C PRO A 48 15.02 -3.92 -12.94
N GLU A 49 14.99 -2.60 -13.16
CA GLU A 49 15.88 -1.67 -12.48
C GLU A 49 15.47 -1.38 -11.03
N VAL A 50 14.24 -1.74 -10.63
CA VAL A 50 13.79 -1.62 -9.24
C VAL A 50 14.48 -2.72 -8.42
N GLN A 51 15.36 -2.32 -7.53
CA GLN A 51 16.20 -3.23 -6.74
C GLN A 51 15.66 -3.46 -5.33
N ASN A 52 15.01 -2.45 -4.78
CA ASN A 52 14.55 -2.42 -3.40
C ASN A 52 13.40 -1.43 -3.25
N VAL A 53 12.46 -1.74 -2.36
CA VAL A 53 11.38 -0.84 -1.96
C VAL A 53 11.33 -0.73 -0.44
N THR A 54 11.39 0.50 0.05
CA THR A 54 11.22 0.83 1.47
C THR A 54 9.87 1.50 1.71
N TYR A 55 9.07 0.94 2.60
CA TYR A 55 7.79 1.46 3.05
C TYR A 55 7.98 2.11 4.42
N LYS A 56 7.72 3.41 4.50
CA LYS A 56 7.70 4.20 5.73
C LYS A 56 6.25 4.43 6.13
N LEU A 57 5.88 3.83 7.24
CA LEU A 57 4.55 3.82 7.85
C LEU A 57 4.46 4.87 8.95
N ASP A 58 3.29 4.96 9.60
CA ASP A 58 3.11 5.79 10.77
C ASP A 58 4.08 5.35 11.92
N PRO A 59 4.71 6.29 12.65
CA PRO A 59 5.66 5.97 13.71
C PRO A 59 5.10 5.16 14.89
N THR A 60 3.77 5.06 15.02
CA THR A 60 3.13 4.23 16.06
C THR A 60 3.26 2.73 15.81
N TYR A 61 3.64 2.31 14.60
CA TYR A 61 3.91 0.92 14.29
C TYR A 61 5.19 0.43 14.98
N TYR A 62 5.18 -0.81 15.47
CA TYR A 62 6.36 -1.46 16.07
C TYR A 62 7.56 -1.51 15.11
N ASP A 63 7.27 -1.72 13.82
CA ASP A 63 8.25 -1.71 12.73
C ASP A 63 7.75 -0.77 11.62
N PRO A 64 8.01 0.54 11.74
CA PRO A 64 7.45 1.57 10.88
C PRO A 64 8.24 1.74 9.58
N VAL A 65 9.42 1.12 9.45
CA VAL A 65 10.24 1.19 8.23
C VAL A 65 10.51 -0.23 7.75
N ARG A 66 9.87 -0.62 6.66
CA ARG A 66 9.94 -1.99 6.14
C ARG A 66 10.56 -2.00 4.77
N GLU A 67 11.48 -2.92 4.56
CA GLU A 67 12.21 -3.07 3.30
C GLU A 67 11.80 -4.38 2.61
N SER A 68 11.63 -4.35 1.28
CA SER A 68 11.43 -5.54 0.46
C SER A 68 12.29 -5.49 -0.79
N ARG A 69 13.02 -6.57 -1.03
CA ARG A 69 13.84 -6.83 -2.23
C ARG A 69 13.29 -7.95 -3.10
N ASP A 70 12.11 -8.46 -2.75
CA ASP A 70 11.48 -9.60 -3.40
C ASP A 70 10.69 -9.12 -4.62
N ALA A 71 11.39 -9.01 -5.76
CA ALA A 71 10.78 -8.61 -7.03
C ALA A 71 9.72 -9.61 -7.51
N ASP A 72 9.88 -10.90 -7.23
CA ASP A 72 8.93 -11.96 -7.63
C ASP A 72 7.57 -11.80 -6.93
N ARG A 73 7.56 -11.13 -5.78
CA ARG A 73 6.35 -10.77 -5.02
C ARG A 73 6.01 -9.28 -5.10
N ASN A 74 6.44 -8.56 -6.15
CA ASN A 74 6.17 -7.12 -6.32
C ASN A 74 6.60 -6.26 -5.12
N PHE A 75 7.70 -6.67 -4.46
CA PHE A 75 8.22 -6.03 -3.26
C PHE A 75 7.18 -5.92 -2.13
N GLU A 76 6.28 -6.91 -2.01
CA GLU A 76 5.17 -6.87 -1.06
C GLU A 76 5.63 -6.81 0.40
N VAL A 77 4.92 -6.02 1.22
CA VAL A 77 4.93 -6.11 2.68
C VAL A 77 3.50 -6.26 3.21
N SER A 78 3.31 -7.10 4.23
CA SER A 78 2.03 -7.29 4.90
C SER A 78 1.98 -6.56 6.24
N LEU A 79 0.90 -5.84 6.52
CA LEU A 79 0.69 -5.09 7.76
C LEU A 79 -0.75 -5.19 8.25
N SER A 80 -1.00 -4.78 9.49
CA SER A 80 -2.34 -4.63 10.05
C SER A 80 -2.61 -3.16 10.32
N THR A 81 -3.78 -2.65 9.92
CA THR A 81 -4.20 -1.26 10.15
C THR A 81 -5.60 -1.20 10.73
N TYR A 82 -5.88 -0.17 11.52
CA TYR A 82 -7.25 0.18 11.94
C TYR A 82 -7.72 1.53 11.38
N GLY A 83 -6.82 2.33 10.78
CA GLY A 83 -7.09 3.70 10.37
C GLY A 83 -6.26 4.15 9.17
N ASP A 84 -6.54 5.36 8.68
CA ASP A 84 -5.81 5.96 7.56
C ASP A 84 -4.55 6.70 8.04
N TYR A 85 -3.49 6.64 7.23
CA TYR A 85 -2.23 7.32 7.49
C TYR A 85 -1.44 7.50 6.18
N PRO A 86 -0.53 8.49 6.11
CA PRO A 86 0.34 8.65 4.96
C PRO A 86 1.35 7.49 4.88
N VAL A 87 1.36 6.79 3.76
CA VAL A 87 2.38 5.79 3.42
C VAL A 87 3.39 6.47 2.51
N THR A 88 4.67 6.46 2.89
CA THR A 88 5.76 6.88 2.00
C THR A 88 6.50 5.66 1.47
N VAL A 89 6.65 5.58 0.15
CA VAL A 89 7.34 4.51 -0.55
C VAL A 89 8.57 5.09 -1.24
N GLU A 90 9.72 4.46 -0.99
CA GLU A 90 10.99 4.78 -1.63
C GLU A 90 11.45 3.56 -2.44
N ALA A 91 11.52 3.71 -3.76
CA ALA A 91 12.03 2.68 -4.65
C ALA A 91 13.45 3.03 -5.09
N GLN A 92 14.39 2.10 -4.91
CA GLN A 92 15.73 2.18 -5.50
C GLN A 92 15.63 1.72 -6.96
N VAL A 93 15.78 2.64 -7.91
CA VAL A 93 15.73 2.36 -9.35
C VAL A 93 17.10 2.66 -9.95
N GLY A 94 17.86 1.62 -10.27
CA GLY A 94 19.27 1.76 -10.67
C GLY A 94 20.09 2.48 -9.59
N GLY A 95 20.63 3.66 -9.91
CA GLY A 95 21.41 4.49 -8.97
C GLY A 95 20.61 5.55 -8.20
N GLU A 96 19.28 5.59 -8.35
CA GLU A 96 18.42 6.67 -7.85
C GLU A 96 17.38 6.17 -6.84
N ILE A 97 17.04 7.00 -5.85
CA ILE A 97 15.89 6.77 -4.96
C ILE A 97 14.73 7.65 -5.41
N VAL A 98 13.61 7.00 -5.75
CA VAL A 98 12.39 7.66 -6.18
C VAL A 98 11.33 7.54 -5.09
N ARG A 99 10.71 8.65 -4.71
CA ARG A 99 9.75 8.71 -3.59
C ARG A 99 8.33 8.97 -4.05
N TYR A 100 7.37 8.30 -3.41
CA TYR A 100 5.93 8.56 -3.54
C TYR A 100 5.27 8.52 -2.16
N THR A 101 4.30 9.40 -1.92
CA THR A 101 3.54 9.43 -0.67
C THR A 101 2.05 9.54 -0.97
N ALA A 102 1.24 8.72 -0.32
CA ALA A 102 -0.22 8.76 -0.44
C ALA A 102 -0.90 8.28 0.86
N PRO A 103 -2.15 8.69 1.13
CA PRO A 103 -2.96 8.08 2.19
C PRO A 103 -3.20 6.60 1.89
N LEU A 104 -3.11 5.74 2.92
CA LEU A 104 -3.40 4.32 2.79
C LEU A 104 -4.80 4.07 2.24
N LEU A 105 -5.79 4.81 2.72
CA LEU A 105 -7.17 4.70 2.26
C LEU A 105 -7.33 5.02 0.77
N ALA A 106 -6.54 5.97 0.25
CA ALA A 106 -6.55 6.29 -1.17
C ALA A 106 -6.05 5.11 -2.01
N LEU A 107 -4.96 4.46 -1.58
CA LEU A 107 -4.43 3.26 -2.23
C LEU A 107 -5.40 2.08 -2.16
N LEU A 108 -6.07 1.89 -1.01
CA LEU A 108 -7.08 0.85 -0.84
C LEU A 108 -8.30 1.09 -1.73
N ARG A 109 -8.78 2.34 -1.82
CA ARG A 109 -9.89 2.72 -2.71
C ARG A 109 -9.53 2.57 -4.18
N GLU A 110 -8.29 2.83 -4.58
CA GLU A 110 -7.88 2.57 -5.97
C GLU A 110 -7.99 1.08 -6.31
N SER A 111 -7.57 0.20 -5.40
CA SER A 111 -7.65 -1.24 -5.63
C SER A 111 -9.07 -1.82 -5.51
N HIS A 112 -9.93 -1.20 -4.69
CA HIS A 112 -11.25 -1.76 -4.32
C HIS A 112 -12.45 -0.90 -4.77
N GLY A 113 -12.24 0.19 -5.48
CA GLY A 113 -13.27 1.21 -5.74
C GLY A 113 -14.51 0.74 -6.48
N ASN A 114 -14.40 -0.36 -7.23
CA ASN A 114 -15.50 -0.98 -7.98
C ASN A 114 -16.07 -2.24 -7.31
N THR A 115 -15.73 -2.50 -6.04
CA THR A 115 -16.16 -3.71 -5.33
C THR A 115 -17.68 -3.76 -5.08
N THR A 116 -18.26 -4.94 -5.30
CA THR A 116 -19.64 -5.26 -4.91
C THR A 116 -19.72 -5.84 -3.49
N SER A 117 -18.59 -6.15 -2.85
CA SER A 117 -18.56 -6.68 -1.48
C SER A 117 -18.94 -5.60 -0.46
N GLU A 118 -19.98 -5.90 0.32
CA GLU A 118 -20.38 -5.07 1.46
C GLU A 118 -19.31 -5.07 2.56
N ALA A 119 -18.62 -6.19 2.76
CA ALA A 119 -17.57 -6.31 3.77
C ALA A 119 -16.35 -5.44 3.43
N ILE A 120 -15.97 -5.36 2.15
CA ILE A 120 -14.91 -4.46 1.69
C ILE A 120 -15.33 -2.99 1.88
N ARG A 121 -16.57 -2.62 1.52
CA ARG A 121 -17.06 -1.25 1.75
C ARG A 121 -17.04 -0.87 3.22
N ALA A 122 -17.55 -1.75 4.08
CA ALA A 122 -17.53 -1.55 5.54
C ALA A 122 -16.10 -1.39 6.07
N ALA A 123 -15.14 -2.19 5.58
CA ALA A 123 -13.73 -2.06 5.96
C ALA A 123 -13.14 -0.70 5.56
N LEU A 124 -13.40 -0.23 4.33
CA LEU A 124 -12.94 1.08 3.87
C LEU A 124 -13.57 2.23 4.66
N GLU A 125 -14.83 2.11 5.06
CA GLU A 125 -15.51 3.10 5.91
C GLU A 125 -14.96 3.11 7.34
N ASP A 126 -14.67 1.94 7.91
CA ASP A 126 -14.10 1.82 9.25
C ASP A 126 -12.71 2.43 9.32
N ILE A 127 -11.86 2.14 8.32
CA ILE A 127 -10.53 2.73 8.17
C ILE A 127 -10.63 4.25 7.99
N ALA A 128 -11.64 4.76 7.28
CA ALA A 128 -11.80 6.20 7.07
C ALA A 128 -12.22 6.98 8.32
N LYS A 129 -12.74 6.31 9.35
CA LYS A 129 -13.21 6.95 10.61
C LYS A 129 -12.10 7.13 11.64
N HIS A 130 -10.94 6.49 11.45
CA HIS A 130 -9.84 6.44 12.40
C HIS A 130 -8.56 7.00 11.76
#